data_AF-A0A533RZ34-F1
#
_entry.id   AF-A0A533RZ34-F1
#
_cell.length_a   1.000
_cell.length_b   1.000
_cell.length_c   1.000
_cell.angle_alpha   90.00
_cell.angle_beta   90.00
_cell.angle_gamma   90.00
#
_symmetry.space_group_name_H-M   'P 1'
#
loop_
_entity.id
_entity.type
_entity.pdbx_description
1 polymer ?
#
loop_
_entity_poly.entity_id
_entity_poly.type
_entity_poly.pdbx_seq_one_letter_code
_entity_poly.pdbx_strand_id
1 'polypeptide(L)' 'MICGALLCALVFVVLVVALVVGLTRRNTRPAPATASPPSPASWQADPSGRHQLRYWDGTQWTDTVSDEGLASVDPL' A
#
# COMPACT_ATOMS: atom_id res chain seq x y z
N MET A 1 -34.38 -40.55 -18.45
CA MET A 1 -33.05 -40.18 -19.03
C MET A 1 -32.74 -38.69 -18.86
N ILE A 2 -33.72 -37.78 -18.97
CA ILE A 2 -33.50 -36.31 -18.89
C ILE A 2 -33.21 -35.80 -17.46
N CYS A 3 -33.81 -36.41 -16.43
CA CYS A 3 -33.61 -36.01 -15.02
C CYS A 3 -32.16 -36.25 -14.52
N GLY A 4 -31.51 -37.33 -14.97
CA GLY A 4 -30.11 -37.61 -14.62
C GLY A 4 -29.11 -36.65 -15.28
N ALA A 5 -29.39 -36.20 -16.51
CA ALA A 5 -28.55 -35.23 -17.22
C ALA A 5 -28.63 -33.83 -16.60
N LEU A 6 -29.82 -33.42 -16.16
CA LEU A 6 -30.02 -32.13 -15.48
C LEU A 6 -29.33 -32.09 -14.11
N LEU A 7 -29.39 -33.17 -13.33
CA LEU A 7 -28.66 -33.28 -12.06
C LEU A 7 -27.15 -33.23 -12.27
N CYS A 8 -26.63 -33.93 -13.28
CA CYS A 8 -25.21 -33.94 -13.59
C CYS A 8 -24.70 -32.56 -14.06
N ALA A 9 -25.48 -31.89 -14.91
CA ALA A 9 -25.18 -30.53 -15.36
C ALA A 9 -25.18 -29.51 -14.20
N LEU A 10 -26.15 -29.60 -13.30
CA LEU A 10 -26.23 -28.71 -12.14
C LEU A 10 -25.04 -28.91 -11.20
N VAL A 11 -24.66 -30.16 -10.91
CA VAL A 11 -23.48 -30.46 -10.08
C VAL A 11 -22.20 -29.94 -10.74
N PHE A 12 -22.04 -30.13 -12.05
CA PHE A 12 -20.87 -29.63 -12.77
C PHE A 12 -20.78 -28.10 -12.73
N VAL A 13 -21.90 -27.40 -12.95
CA VAL A 13 -21.95 -25.92 -12.86
C VAL A 13 -21.59 -25.45 -11.45
N VAL A 14 -22.13 -26.08 -10.40
CA VAL A 14 -21.82 -25.73 -9.02
C VAL A 14 -20.34 -25.96 -8.70
N LEU A 15 -19.75 -27.06 -9.17
CA LEU A 15 -18.32 -27.34 -8.98
C LEU A 15 -17.42 -26.33 -9.71
N VAL A 16 -17.75 -25.96 -10.95
CA VAL A 16 -17.02 -24.95 -11.70
C VAL A 16 -17.12 -23.58 -11.02
N VAL A 17 -18.32 -23.18 -10.59
CA VAL A 17 -18.52 -21.92 -9.87
C VAL A 17 -17.74 -21.91 -8.55
N ALA A 18 -17.77 -23.00 -7.78
CA ALA A 18 -16.99 -23.13 -6.54
C ALA A 18 -15.49 -23.09 -6.79
N LEU A 19 -15.00 -23.75 -7.85
CA LEU A 19 -13.59 -23.73 -8.24
C LEU A 19 -13.14 -22.33 -8.65
N VAL A 20 -13.92 -21.63 -9.48
CA VAL A 20 -13.64 -20.27 -9.95
C VAL A 20 -13.64 -19.30 -8.76
N VAL A 21 -14.65 -19.35 -7.91
CA VAL A 21 -14.73 -18.52 -6.69
C VAL A 21 -13.54 -18.82 -5.76
N GLY A 22 -13.17 -20.09 -5.61
CA GLY A 22 -12.01 -20.50 -4.82
C GLY A 22 -10.66 -20.08 -5.44
N LEU A 23 -10.52 -20.09 -6.77
CA LEU A 23 -9.33 -19.59 -7.48
C LEU A 23 -9.20 -18.07 -7.32
N THR A 24 -10.30 -17.32 -7.42
CA THR A 24 -10.29 -15.86 -7.27
C THR A 24 -9.99 -15.43 -5.83
N ARG A 25 -10.56 -16.10 -4.81
CA ARG A 25 -10.28 -15.81 -3.39
C ARG A 25 -8.85 -16.15 -2.96
N ARG A 26 -8.23 -17.16 -3.57
CA ARG A 26 -6.81 -17.49 -3.32
C ARG A 26 -5.85 -16.38 -3.76
N ASN A 27 -6.27 -15.54 -4.69
CA ASN A 27 -5.45 -14.46 -5.22
C ASN A 27 -5.43 -13.21 -4.34
N THR A 28 -6.30 -13.11 -3.33
CA THR A 28 -6.26 -12.05 -2.32
C THR A 28 -5.37 -12.47 -1.15
N ARG A 29 -4.10 -12.77 -1.41
CA ARG A 29 -3.10 -12.78 -0.33
C ARG A 29 -3.08 -11.36 0.22
N PRO A 30 -3.36 -11.12 1.52
CA PRO A 30 -3.14 -9.81 2.10
C PRO A 30 -1.68 -9.44 1.78
N ALA A 31 -1.48 -8.38 0.99
CA ALA A 31 -0.15 -7.84 0.81
C ALA A 31 0.40 -7.60 2.22
N PRO A 32 1.67 -7.95 2.50
CA PRO A 32 2.25 -7.64 3.80
C PRO A 32 2.00 -6.15 4.04
N ALA A 33 1.34 -5.82 5.16
CA ALA A 33 1.07 -4.44 5.56
C ALA A 33 2.44 -3.83 5.89
N THR A 34 3.15 -3.38 4.87
CA THR A 34 4.51 -2.89 5.01
C THR A 34 4.71 -1.77 4.01
N ALA A 35 4.99 -0.61 4.58
CA ALA A 35 5.30 0.66 3.93
C ALA A 35 4.15 1.30 3.13
N SER A 36 3.63 2.41 3.70
CA SER A 36 3.23 3.54 2.85
C SER A 36 4.35 3.76 1.82
N PRO A 37 4.06 4.08 0.55
CA PRO A 37 5.12 4.37 -0.41
C PRO A 37 6.10 5.35 0.24
N PRO A 38 7.43 5.12 0.19
CA PRO A 38 8.37 6.04 0.81
C PRO A 38 8.07 7.43 0.25
N SER A 39 7.68 8.35 1.14
CA SER A 39 7.46 9.74 0.71
C SER A 39 8.74 10.19 0.02
N PRO A 40 8.68 10.78 -1.18
CA PRO A 40 9.88 11.20 -1.86
C PRO A 40 10.66 12.20 -1.01
N ALA A 41 11.98 12.17 -1.11
CA ALA A 41 12.84 13.09 -0.39
C ALA A 41 12.48 14.53 -0.76
N SER A 42 12.12 15.33 0.24
CA SER A 42 11.50 16.64 0.02
C SER A 42 11.58 17.54 1.25
N TRP A 43 11.42 18.84 1.02
CA TRP A 43 11.24 19.82 2.08
C TRP A 43 9.84 19.71 2.64
N GLN A 44 9.74 19.53 3.96
CA GLN A 44 8.48 19.47 4.68
C GLN A 44 8.52 20.43 5.86
N ALA A 45 7.35 20.83 6.36
CA ALA A 45 7.27 21.69 7.55
C ALA A 45 7.98 21.03 8.74
N ASP A 46 8.81 21.80 9.44
CA ASP A 46 9.58 21.28 10.58
C ASP A 46 8.62 20.86 11.72
N PRO A 47 8.60 19.58 12.12
CA PRO A 47 7.75 19.12 13.21
C PRO A 47 8.14 19.69 14.57
N SER A 48 9.37 20.18 14.73
CA SER A 48 9.82 20.85 15.96
C SER A 48 9.39 22.31 16.03
N GLY A 49 9.00 22.92 14.91
CA GLY A 49 8.63 24.33 14.80
C GLY A 49 9.80 25.30 14.99
N ARG A 50 11.05 24.83 14.98
CA ARG A 50 12.25 25.67 15.12
C ARG A 50 12.63 26.35 13.81
N HIS A 51 12.39 25.68 12.69
CA HIS A 51 12.68 26.16 11.34
C HIS A 51 11.41 26.15 10.46
N GLN A 52 11.41 26.86 9.34
CA GLN A 52 10.25 26.86 8.43
C GLN A 52 10.09 25.49 7.74
N LEU A 53 11.18 24.92 7.25
CA LEU A 53 11.21 23.61 6.59
C LEU A 53 12.38 22.79 7.11
N ARG A 54 12.19 21.46 7.21
CA ARG A 54 13.25 20.48 7.42
C ARG A 54 13.24 19.48 6.29
N TYR A 55 14.42 18.98 5.93
CA TYR A 55 14.55 18.04 4.82
C TYR A 55 14.24 16.63 5.31
N TRP A 56 13.28 16.00 4.65
CA TRP A 56 12.92 14.60 4.82
C TRP A 56 13.59 13.79 3.71
N ASP A 57 14.37 12.77 4.06
CA ASP A 57 15.10 11.94 3.08
C ASP A 57 14.24 10.83 2.47
N GLY A 58 12.98 10.72 2.91
CA GLY A 58 12.06 9.65 2.55
C GLY A 58 11.84 8.60 3.63
N THR A 59 12.72 8.59 4.64
CA THR A 59 12.71 7.65 5.75
C THR A 59 12.81 8.31 7.13
N GLN A 60 13.54 9.43 7.23
CA GLN A 60 13.78 10.18 8.46
C GLN A 60 14.00 11.67 8.17
N TRP A 61 13.87 12.48 9.22
CA TRP A 61 14.27 13.87 9.21
C TRP A 61 15.79 13.95 9.25
N THR A 62 16.34 14.89 8.50
CA THR A 62 17.79 15.17 8.49
C THR A 62 18.08 16.47 9.24
N ASP A 63 19.37 16.74 9.45
CA ASP A 63 19.84 18.00 10.05
C ASP A 63 19.68 19.19 9.09
N THR A 64 19.30 18.96 7.83
CA THR A 64 19.16 20.04 6.84
C THR A 64 17.82 20.74 7.04
N VAL A 65 17.87 22.05 7.25
CA VAL A 65 16.72 22.93 7.46
C VAL A 65 16.73 24.07 6.45
N SER A 66 15.61 24.76 6.28
CA SER A 66 15.52 25.95 5.44
C SER A 66 14.63 27.01 6.09
N ASP A 67 15.13 28.24 6.14
CA ASP A 67 14.43 29.42 6.64
C ASP A 67 14.45 30.52 5.58
N GLU A 68 13.29 31.08 5.24
CA GLU A 68 13.13 32.11 4.20
C GLU A 68 13.73 31.69 2.83
N GLY A 69 13.78 30.38 2.56
CA GLY A 69 14.38 29.79 1.36
C GLY A 69 15.90 29.60 1.41
N LEU A 70 16.55 29.91 2.54
CA LEU A 70 17.97 29.65 2.77
C LEU A 70 18.17 28.32 3.50
N ALA A 71 18.85 27.38 2.84
CA ALA A 71 19.19 26.10 3.45
C ALA A 71 20.36 26.24 4.44
N SER A 72 20.23 25.62 5.61
CA SER A 72 21.22 25.56 6.69
C SER A 72 21.24 24.17 7.33
N VAL A 73 22.14 23.95 8.29
CA VAL A 73 22.23 22.71 9.06
C VAL A 73 21.94 23.02 10.53
N ASP A 74 20.91 22.39 11.09
CA ASP A 74 20.58 22.39 12.52
C ASP A 74 20.61 20.94 13.02
N PRO A 75 21.59 20.57 13.86
CA PRO A 75 21.70 19.21 14.39
C PRO A 75 20.46 18.86 15.20
N LEU A 76 19.90 17.69 14.89
CA LEU A 76 18.71 17.12 15.54
C LEU A 76 18.93 16.73 17.01
#